data_AF-A0A959HC28-F1
#
_entry.id   AF-A0A959HC28-F1
#
_cell.length_a   1.000
_cell.length_b   1.000
_cell.length_c   1.000
_cell.angle_alpha   90.00
_cell.angle_beta   90.00
_cell.angle_gamma   90.00
#
_symmetry.space_group_name_H-M   'P 1'
#
loop_
_entity.id
_entity.type
_entity.pdbx_description
1 polymer ?
#
loop_
_entity_poly.entity_id
_entity_poly.type
_entity_poly.pdbx_seq_one_letter_code
_entity_poly.pdbx_strand_id
1 'polypeptide(L)'
;MAEEKFKEEIPGPQVDEEAVEVEAEEKYPQARDNVLPQTLTILPLSQRPLFPGIALPMTFSGKEQVQAIKQAIEEEEGFVGLAYAQEFNQEDYTESELYEVGTLFQILRSNAIAPNTIQVLGRGVTRFRKKRALLVKPRLRWEVSYYNEPREKPDSDLKAYMLAISSDIKELLKLNPMFQEQVNMVVSQLNYEAPGLTMDVISNLLSSDSEQLQELLETFDLEERAKRLLLMIKEELEIAKIQHRISQQIDEKVNKQQKEFFLREQLKAIKKELGMEKDEGQAEIEKIEHKLAEKELPEEALKTAKQELDKLRTLNIQSPEFNVTRTYLETIADLPWGTFSPDNSDIKKARAILDRDHYG
;
A
#
# COMPACT_ATOMS: atom_id res chain seq x y z
N MET A 1 19.63 -77.53 -26.86
CA MET A 1 20.75 -77.50 -25.89
C MET A 1 21.70 -76.43 -26.38
N ALA A 2 22.01 -75.48 -25.50
CA ALA A 2 23.07 -74.47 -25.60
C ALA A 2 23.13 -73.57 -26.84
N GLU A 3 22.82 -72.29 -26.66
CA GLU A 3 23.61 -71.22 -27.29
C GLU A 3 23.58 -69.98 -26.38
N GLU A 4 24.76 -69.72 -25.81
CA GLU A 4 25.16 -68.53 -25.09
C GLU A 4 25.63 -67.45 -26.08
N LYS A 5 25.60 -66.18 -25.62
CA LYS A 5 26.25 -64.96 -26.14
C LYS A 5 25.49 -64.15 -27.19
N PHE A 6 24.87 -63.05 -26.73
CA PHE A 6 25.34 -61.69 -27.02
C PHE A 6 24.51 -60.69 -26.19
N LYS A 7 25.14 -59.98 -25.24
CA LYS A 7 24.63 -58.74 -24.66
C LYS A 7 25.58 -57.65 -25.11
N GLU A 8 25.12 -56.77 -25.98
CA GLU A 8 25.79 -55.52 -26.30
C GLU A 8 25.60 -54.55 -25.13
N GLU A 9 26.70 -54.16 -24.48
CA GLU A 9 26.78 -52.98 -23.64
C GLU A 9 27.17 -51.79 -24.52
N ILE A 10 26.32 -50.77 -24.55
CA ILE A 10 26.56 -49.48 -25.17
C ILE A 10 27.38 -48.64 -24.17
N PRO A 11 28.52 -48.02 -24.55
CA PRO A 11 29.29 -47.21 -23.62
C PRO A 11 28.61 -45.84 -23.42
N GLY A 12 28.36 -45.47 -22.16
CA GLY A 12 28.00 -44.10 -21.78
C GLY A 12 29.22 -43.16 -21.88
N PRO A 13 29.02 -41.85 -22.06
CA PRO A 13 30.12 -40.92 -22.21
C PRO A 13 30.89 -40.81 -20.88
N GLN A 14 32.20 -41.02 -20.96
CA GLN A 14 33.16 -40.69 -19.91
C GLN A 14 33.14 -39.17 -19.70
N VAL A 15 32.77 -38.74 -18.49
CA VAL A 15 32.96 -37.38 -18.03
C VAL A 15 34.23 -37.39 -17.20
N ASP A 16 35.27 -36.74 -17.72
CA ASP A 16 36.52 -36.49 -17.00
C ASP A 16 36.21 -35.64 -15.75
N GLU A 17 36.29 -36.26 -14.57
CA GLU A 17 36.35 -35.57 -13.28
C GLU A 17 37.78 -35.03 -13.07
N GLU A 18 38.11 -33.92 -13.71
CA GLU A 18 39.12 -33.00 -13.18
C GLU A 18 38.42 -32.02 -12.23
N ALA A 19 38.45 -32.38 -10.94
CA ALA A 19 38.07 -31.51 -9.85
C ALA A 19 39.02 -30.31 -9.79
N VAL A 20 38.60 -29.18 -10.37
CA VAL A 20 39.19 -27.88 -10.08
C VAL A 20 38.57 -27.40 -8.76
N GLU A 21 39.21 -27.70 -7.65
CA GLU A 21 39.02 -26.99 -6.39
C GLU A 21 39.43 -25.53 -6.61
N VAL A 22 38.46 -24.69 -6.95
CA VAL A 22 38.62 -23.24 -6.87
C VAL A 22 38.36 -22.85 -5.41
N GLU A 23 39.41 -22.88 -4.59
CA GLU A 23 39.44 -22.17 -3.32
C GLU A 23 39.26 -20.67 -3.60
N ALA A 24 38.01 -20.22 -3.66
CA ALA A 24 37.68 -18.81 -3.57
C ALA A 24 37.83 -18.39 -2.10
N GLU A 25 39.07 -18.12 -1.67
CA GLU A 25 39.32 -17.24 -0.53
C GLU A 25 38.71 -15.86 -0.87
N GLU A 26 37.46 -15.63 -0.49
CA GLU A 26 36.91 -14.28 -0.33
C GLU A 26 37.71 -13.58 0.78
N LYS A 27 38.86 -13.02 0.40
CA LYS A 27 39.58 -12.03 1.20
C LYS A 27 38.71 -10.80 1.29
N TYR A 28 37.85 -10.75 2.31
CA TYR A 28 37.40 -9.48 2.87
C TYR A 28 38.66 -8.68 3.20
N PRO A 29 38.92 -7.52 2.58
CA PRO A 29 40.01 -6.68 3.01
C PRO A 29 39.69 -6.23 4.44
N GLN A 30 40.41 -6.81 5.40
CA GLN A 30 40.45 -6.34 6.77
C GLN A 30 40.77 -4.85 6.74
N ALA A 31 39.99 -4.07 7.50
CA ALA A 31 40.03 -2.63 7.53
C ALA A 31 41.47 -2.12 7.60
N ARG A 32 41.95 -1.57 6.48
CA ARG A 32 43.02 -0.58 6.56
C ARG A 32 42.47 0.53 7.45
N ASP A 33 43.23 0.95 8.44
CA ASP A 33 43.02 2.23 9.12
C ASP A 33 43.13 3.34 8.06
N ASN A 34 42.05 3.53 7.30
CA ASN A 34 41.97 4.50 6.23
C ASN A 34 41.88 5.87 6.89
N VAL A 35 42.89 6.70 6.65
CA VAL A 35 42.84 8.12 6.98
C VAL A 35 41.68 8.71 6.17
N LEU A 36 40.56 9.00 6.84
CA LEU A 36 39.40 9.59 6.19
C LEU A 36 39.76 10.96 5.60
N PRO A 37 39.29 11.29 4.39
CA PRO A 37 39.68 12.53 3.71
C PRO A 37 39.18 13.77 4.44
N GLN A 38 40.04 14.74 4.73
CA GLN A 38 39.64 15.95 5.47
C GLN A 38 38.76 16.92 4.64
N THR A 39 38.76 16.73 3.31
CA THR A 39 37.98 17.53 2.36
C THR A 39 37.12 16.61 1.53
N LEU A 40 35.84 16.92 1.41
CA LEU A 40 34.87 16.14 0.66
C LEU A 40 34.21 16.99 -0.42
N THR A 41 34.01 16.38 -1.60
CA THR A 41 32.99 16.85 -2.55
C THR A 41 31.60 16.57 -1.96
N ILE A 42 30.76 17.60 -1.89
CA ILE A 42 29.45 17.55 -1.24
C ILE A 42 28.35 17.45 -2.28
N LEU A 43 27.45 16.48 -2.09
CA LEU A 43 26.27 16.28 -2.92
C LEU A 43 25.01 16.45 -2.05
N PRO A 44 24.08 17.32 -2.48
CA PRO A 44 22.82 17.51 -1.78
C PRO A 44 21.87 16.32 -1.95
N LEU A 45 21.17 15.99 -0.87
CA LEU A 45 20.00 15.10 -0.87
C LEU A 45 18.74 15.94 -0.72
N SER A 46 17.78 15.81 -1.63
CA SER A 46 16.54 16.60 -1.60
C SER A 46 15.37 15.93 -0.86
N GLN A 47 15.42 14.61 -0.67
CA GLN A 47 14.29 13.86 -0.12
C GLN A 47 14.41 13.65 1.38
N ARG A 48 15.54 13.07 1.84
CA ARG A 48 15.80 12.75 3.24
C ARG A 48 17.30 12.65 3.51
N PRO A 49 17.75 12.84 4.77
CA PRO A 49 19.12 12.53 5.15
C PRO A 49 19.40 11.03 5.07
N LEU A 50 20.69 10.70 4.88
CA LEU A 50 21.19 9.34 4.89
C LEU A 50 21.93 9.04 6.19
N PHE A 51 21.67 7.88 6.79
CA PHE A 51 22.41 7.41 7.97
C PHE A 51 23.52 6.41 7.60
N PRO A 52 24.59 6.32 8.40
CA PRO A 52 25.63 5.30 8.23
C PRO A 52 25.12 3.85 8.28
N GLY A 53 25.91 2.92 7.76
CA GLY A 53 25.78 1.47 8.00
C GLY A 53 25.23 0.64 6.85
N ILE A 54 24.30 1.16 6.04
CA ILE A 54 23.69 0.40 4.93
C ILE A 54 24.27 0.83 3.58
N ALA A 55 24.40 -0.13 2.67
CA ALA A 55 24.65 0.13 1.26
C ALA A 55 23.33 0.27 0.48
N LEU A 56 23.16 1.37 -0.24
CA LEU A 56 21.94 1.65 -0.99
C LEU A 56 22.25 2.20 -2.39
N PRO A 57 21.41 1.88 -3.38
CA PRO A 57 21.47 2.52 -4.68
C PRO A 57 20.90 3.94 -4.59
N MET A 58 21.61 4.91 -5.15
CA MET A 58 21.16 6.30 -5.30
C MET A 58 21.27 6.75 -6.75
N THR A 59 20.34 7.59 -7.17
CA THR A 59 20.35 8.18 -8.51
C THR A 59 20.58 9.67 -8.40
N PHE A 60 21.58 10.16 -9.13
CA PHE A 60 21.89 11.58 -9.23
C PHE A 60 21.64 12.07 -10.66
N SER A 61 21.05 13.25 -10.78
CA SER A 61 20.65 13.84 -12.05
C SER A 61 21.15 15.28 -12.12
N GLY A 62 21.73 15.65 -13.25
CA GLY A 62 22.30 16.98 -13.46
C GLY A 62 23.75 16.88 -13.91
N LYS A 63 24.09 17.68 -14.93
CA LYS A 63 25.40 17.62 -15.58
C LYS A 63 26.55 17.84 -14.58
N GLU A 64 26.40 18.81 -13.69
CA GLU A 64 27.44 19.18 -12.71
C GLU A 64 27.57 18.16 -11.58
N GLN A 65 26.44 17.61 -11.07
CA GLN A 65 26.47 16.53 -10.07
C GLN A 65 27.14 15.27 -10.62
N VAL A 66 26.77 14.86 -11.84
CA VAL A 66 27.38 13.69 -12.49
C VAL A 66 28.87 13.89 -12.71
N GLN A 67 29.30 15.09 -13.09
CA GLN A 67 30.72 15.41 -13.24
C GLN A 67 31.46 15.37 -11.89
N ALA A 68 30.87 15.94 -10.83
CA ALA A 68 31.43 15.91 -9.48
C ALA A 68 31.59 14.47 -8.96
N ILE A 69 30.61 13.60 -9.20
CA ILE A 69 30.67 12.18 -8.85
C ILE A 69 31.80 11.45 -9.58
N LYS A 70 31.89 11.62 -10.91
CA LYS A 70 32.97 10.99 -11.70
C LYS A 70 34.35 11.42 -11.21
N GLN A 71 34.51 12.71 -10.92
CA GLN A 71 35.76 13.24 -10.40
C GLN A 71 36.08 12.71 -9.00
N ALA A 72 35.08 12.55 -8.12
CA ALA A 72 35.29 11.97 -6.78
C ALA A 72 35.70 10.48 -6.86
N ILE A 73 35.18 9.72 -7.83
CA ILE A 73 35.58 8.33 -8.07
C ILE A 73 37.06 8.25 -8.52
N GLU A 74 37.50 9.18 -9.37
CA GLU A 74 38.87 9.20 -9.90
C GLU A 74 39.90 9.79 -8.91
N GLU A 75 39.56 10.87 -8.21
CA GLU A 75 40.50 11.68 -7.40
C GLU A 75 40.36 11.47 -5.89
N GLU A 76 39.19 11.05 -5.38
CA GLU A 76 38.85 11.03 -3.95
C GLU A 76 38.55 9.61 -3.44
N GLU A 77 39.08 8.57 -4.11
CA GLU A 77 38.85 7.14 -3.79
C GLU A 77 37.34 6.76 -3.73
N GLY A 78 36.47 7.53 -4.38
CA GLY A 78 35.02 7.35 -4.36
C GLY A 78 34.34 7.87 -3.08
N PHE A 79 35.03 8.61 -2.21
CA PHE A 79 34.41 9.26 -1.06
C PHE A 79 33.74 10.57 -1.43
N VAL A 80 32.47 10.73 -1.04
CA VAL A 80 31.70 11.98 -1.16
C VAL A 80 30.96 12.26 0.13
N GLY A 81 30.66 13.52 0.41
CA GLY A 81 29.78 13.90 1.52
C GLY A 81 28.35 14.07 1.02
N LEU A 82 27.39 13.42 1.69
CA LEU A 82 25.98 13.65 1.44
C LEU A 82 25.40 14.52 2.55
N ALA A 83 24.80 15.64 2.19
CA ALA A 83 24.13 16.54 3.14
C ALA A 83 22.69 16.75 2.69
N TYR A 84 21.76 16.72 3.64
CA TYR A 84 20.36 17.00 3.37
C TYR A 84 20.19 18.49 3.03
N ALA A 85 19.38 18.79 2.02
CA ALA A 85 19.08 20.14 1.58
C ALA A 85 17.78 20.62 2.22
N GLN A 86 17.85 21.74 2.94
CA GLN A 86 16.67 22.50 3.37
C GLN A 86 15.96 23.06 2.15
N GLU A 87 16.74 23.71 1.27
CA GLU A 87 16.27 24.21 -0.01
C GLU A 87 17.16 23.67 -1.13
N PHE A 88 16.58 22.88 -2.03
CA PHE A 88 17.29 22.30 -3.16
C PHE A 88 17.12 23.16 -4.42
N ASN A 89 18.22 23.71 -4.92
CA ASN A 89 18.24 24.42 -6.19
C ASN A 89 18.47 23.43 -7.35
N GLN A 90 17.46 23.28 -8.21
CA GLN A 90 17.49 22.34 -9.34
C GLN A 90 18.40 22.79 -10.49
N GLU A 91 18.59 24.10 -10.66
CA GLU A 91 19.42 24.65 -11.73
C GLU A 91 20.90 24.61 -11.36
N ASP A 92 21.23 24.97 -10.12
CA ASP A 92 22.57 24.97 -9.58
C ASP A 92 22.59 24.39 -8.15
N TYR A 93 22.97 23.12 -8.05
CA TYR A 93 23.00 22.42 -6.76
C TYR A 93 24.01 23.03 -5.77
N THR A 94 24.99 23.81 -6.23
CA THR A 94 26.00 24.44 -5.38
C THR A 94 25.45 25.62 -4.57
N GLU A 95 24.31 26.15 -4.99
CA GLU A 95 23.57 27.22 -4.30
C GLU A 95 22.46 26.68 -3.38
N SER A 96 22.37 25.37 -3.21
CA SER A 96 21.40 24.76 -2.28
C SER A 96 21.74 25.08 -0.82
N GLU A 97 20.71 25.29 0.00
CA GLU A 97 20.87 25.46 1.45
C GLU A 97 20.94 24.09 2.11
N LEU A 98 22.11 23.74 2.66
CA LEU A 98 22.40 22.40 3.18
C LEU A 98 22.60 22.43 4.70
N TYR A 99 22.11 21.39 5.36
CA TYR A 99 22.47 21.12 6.75
C TYR A 99 23.98 20.89 6.91
N GLU A 100 24.52 21.28 8.06
CA GLU A 100 25.95 21.19 8.33
C GLU A 100 26.41 19.78 8.68
N VAL A 101 25.49 18.93 9.14
CA VAL A 101 25.75 17.52 9.45
C VAL A 101 25.23 16.65 8.33
N GLY A 102 26.10 15.75 7.87
CA GLY A 102 25.80 14.80 6.80
C GLY A 102 26.52 13.48 7.02
N THR A 103 26.48 12.62 6.01
CA THR A 103 27.07 11.29 6.05
C THR A 103 28.11 11.14 4.94
N LEU A 104 29.30 10.66 5.33
CA LEU A 104 30.35 10.25 4.41
C LEU A 104 29.85 9.02 3.65
N PHE A 105 29.81 9.10 2.34
CA PHE A 105 29.34 8.04 1.46
C PHE A 105 30.48 7.56 0.57
N GLN A 106 30.73 6.25 0.61
CA GLN A 106 31.71 5.60 -0.23
C GLN A 106 31.01 4.97 -1.43
N ILE A 107 31.31 5.46 -2.63
CA ILE A 107 30.80 4.92 -3.88
C ILE A 107 31.55 3.62 -4.17
N LEU A 108 30.80 2.51 -4.28
CA LEU A 108 31.34 1.19 -4.57
C LEU A 108 31.27 0.88 -6.07
N ARG A 109 30.16 1.28 -6.71
CA ARG A 109 29.93 1.10 -8.15
C ARG A 109 29.12 2.26 -8.70
N SER A 110 29.31 2.57 -9.98
CA SER A 110 28.54 3.60 -10.69
C SER A 110 28.18 3.15 -12.10
N ASN A 111 26.92 3.34 -12.48
CA ASN A 111 26.39 3.03 -13.80
C ASN A 111 25.71 4.27 -14.39
N ALA A 112 26.13 4.70 -15.58
CA ALA A 112 25.46 5.78 -16.29
C ALA A 112 24.16 5.25 -16.91
N ILE A 113 23.03 5.87 -16.56
CA ILE A 113 21.70 5.52 -17.12
C ILE A 113 21.41 6.38 -18.35
N ALA A 114 21.73 7.67 -18.28
CA ALA A 114 21.52 8.66 -19.35
C ALA A 114 22.67 9.69 -19.35
N PRO A 115 22.79 10.56 -20.37
CA PRO A 115 23.91 11.50 -20.47
C PRO A 115 24.16 12.35 -19.21
N ASN A 116 23.11 12.74 -18.49
CA ASN A 116 23.18 13.54 -17.26
C ASN A 116 22.53 12.82 -16.06
N THR A 117 22.48 11.49 -16.06
CA THR A 117 21.93 10.70 -14.96
C THR A 117 22.82 9.50 -14.67
N ILE A 118 23.25 9.37 -13.42
CA ILE A 118 24.08 8.28 -12.93
C ILE A 118 23.40 7.59 -11.75
N GLN A 119 23.44 6.27 -11.74
CA GLN A 119 23.08 5.48 -10.58
C GLN A 119 24.36 5.00 -9.90
N VAL A 120 24.51 5.29 -8.62
CA VAL A 120 25.63 4.86 -7.80
C VAL A 120 25.13 3.88 -6.75
N LEU A 121 25.88 2.81 -6.53
CA LEU A 121 25.71 1.95 -5.37
C LEU A 121 26.86 2.28 -4.42
N GLY A 122 26.53 2.66 -3.20
CA GLY A 122 27.53 2.99 -2.18
C GLY A 122 27.00 2.80 -0.79
N ARG A 123 27.86 3.05 0.20
CA ARG A 123 27.58 2.83 1.62
C ARG A 123 27.86 4.08 2.43
N GLY A 124 26.95 4.41 3.35
CA GLY A 124 27.19 5.40 4.40
C GLY A 124 28.21 4.88 5.41
N VAL A 125 29.32 5.60 5.61
CA VAL A 125 30.46 5.18 6.43
C VAL A 125 30.38 5.78 7.83
N THR A 126 30.35 7.10 7.94
CA THR A 126 30.28 7.81 9.23
C THR A 126 29.66 9.19 9.05
N ARG A 127 29.22 9.80 10.15
CA ARG A 127 28.76 11.19 10.16
C ARG A 127 29.95 12.15 10.02
N PHE A 128 29.70 13.27 9.36
CA PHE A 128 30.60 14.41 9.37
C PHE A 128 29.85 15.68 9.74
N ARG A 129 30.59 16.66 10.25
CA ARG A 129 30.13 18.04 10.41
C ARG A 129 31.00 18.96 9.56
N LYS A 130 30.36 19.89 8.84
CA LYS A 130 31.01 20.97 8.10
C LYS A 130 31.83 21.85 9.06
N LYS A 131 33.10 22.06 8.75
CA LYS A 131 33.92 23.10 9.40
C LYS A 131 33.85 24.41 8.63
N ARG A 132 34.04 24.34 7.31
CA ARG A 132 33.96 25.49 6.39
C ARG A 132 33.80 25.04 4.95
N ALA A 133 33.25 25.91 4.11
CA ALA A 133 33.27 25.72 2.66
C ALA A 133 34.62 26.15 2.09
N LEU A 134 35.23 25.29 1.27
CA LEU A 134 36.51 25.55 0.58
C LEU A 134 36.29 26.01 -0.86
N LEU A 135 35.28 25.45 -1.52
CA LEU A 135 34.92 25.76 -2.90
C LEU A 135 33.41 25.66 -3.05
N VAL A 136 32.81 26.59 -3.79
CA VAL A 136 31.37 26.57 -4.11
C VAL A 136 31.16 26.15 -5.56
N LYS A 137 31.83 26.80 -6.52
CA LYS A 137 31.77 26.45 -7.96
C LYS A 137 33.13 26.00 -8.49
N PRO A 138 33.21 25.03 -9.43
CA PRO A 138 32.10 24.33 -10.11
C PRO A 138 31.54 23.13 -9.33
N ARG A 139 32.09 22.81 -8.15
CA ARG A 139 31.60 21.75 -7.26
C ARG A 139 31.74 22.20 -5.81
N LEU A 140 30.76 21.84 -4.99
CA LEU A 140 30.76 22.17 -3.57
C LEU A 140 31.80 21.30 -2.85
N ARG A 141 32.79 21.93 -2.20
CA ARG A 141 33.79 21.22 -1.38
C ARG A 141 33.83 21.80 0.01
N TRP A 142 33.74 20.93 1.02
CA TRP A 142 33.82 21.32 2.42
C TRP A 142 35.03 20.68 3.09
N GLU A 143 35.61 21.43 4.02
CA GLU A 143 36.45 20.85 5.06
C GLU A 143 35.54 20.30 6.16
N VAL A 144 35.78 19.06 6.59
CA VAL A 144 34.88 18.36 7.53
C VAL A 144 35.60 17.83 8.77
N SER A 145 34.84 17.63 9.84
CA SER A 145 35.24 16.82 10.99
C SER A 145 34.35 15.58 11.07
N TYR A 146 34.96 14.43 11.31
CA TYR A 146 34.23 13.18 11.49
C TYR A 146 33.81 13.00 12.93
N TYR A 147 32.63 12.41 13.12
CA TYR A 147 32.23 11.92 14.42
C TYR A 147 32.87 10.56 14.68
N ASN A 148 33.56 10.45 15.81
CA ASN A 148 34.05 9.18 16.31
C ASN A 148 33.12 8.73 17.42
N GLU A 149 32.40 7.63 17.20
CA GLU A 149 31.54 7.07 18.24
C GLU A 149 32.37 6.68 19.47
N PRO A 150 31.83 6.91 20.69
CA PRO A 150 32.47 6.44 21.91
C PRO A 150 32.64 4.92 21.84
N ARG A 151 33.85 4.43 22.12
CA ARG A 151 34.14 2.98 22.20
C ARG A 151 33.69 2.34 23.51
N GLU A 152 33.03 3.12 24.37
CA GLU A 152 32.59 2.68 25.69
C GLU A 152 31.43 1.69 25.56
N LYS A 153 31.41 0.70 26.45
CA LYS A 153 30.32 -0.27 26.46
C LYS A 153 29.02 0.44 26.87
N PRO A 154 27.89 0.11 26.22
CA PRO A 154 26.61 0.69 26.60
C PRO A 154 26.30 0.36 28.06
N ASP A 155 25.83 1.37 28.79
CA ASP A 155 25.34 1.23 30.16
C ASP A 155 24.04 0.39 30.20
N SER A 156 23.49 0.20 31.40
CA SER A 156 22.25 -0.58 31.57
C SER A 156 21.06 0.05 30.84
N ASP A 157 21.00 1.37 30.82
CA ASP A 157 19.84 2.12 30.39
C ASP A 157 19.79 2.16 28.86
N LEU A 158 20.92 2.44 28.20
CA LEU A 158 21.07 2.35 26.75
C LEU A 158 20.79 0.94 26.24
N LYS A 159 21.23 -0.11 26.96
CA LYS A 159 20.86 -1.50 26.62
C LYS A 159 19.36 -1.74 26.67
N ALA A 160 18.67 -1.20 27.68
CA ALA A 160 17.21 -1.31 27.78
C ALA A 160 16.51 -0.62 26.60
N TYR A 161 16.96 0.58 26.20
CA TYR A 161 16.45 1.25 25.00
C TYR A 161 16.69 0.42 23.74
N MET A 162 17.90 -0.11 23.55
CA MET A 162 18.21 -0.93 22.37
C MET A 162 17.35 -2.19 22.28
N LEU A 163 17.03 -2.84 23.41
CA LEU A 163 16.12 -3.98 23.45
C LEU A 163 14.70 -3.57 23.06
N ALA A 164 14.21 -2.43 23.57
CA ALA A 164 12.88 -1.91 23.23
C ALA A 164 12.80 -1.56 21.73
N ILE A 165 13.76 -0.80 21.22
CA ILE A 165 13.90 -0.43 19.80
C ILE A 165 13.92 -1.69 18.92
N SER A 166 14.73 -2.69 19.30
CA SER A 166 14.86 -3.95 18.56
C SER A 166 13.57 -4.79 18.58
N SER A 167 12.78 -4.70 19.64
CA SER A 167 11.47 -5.37 19.72
C SER A 167 10.45 -4.66 18.83
N ASP A 168 10.36 -3.33 18.94
CA ASP A 168 9.37 -2.53 18.22
C ASP A 168 9.63 -2.55 16.72
N ILE A 169 10.88 -2.47 16.27
CA ILE A 169 11.21 -2.56 14.83
C ILE A 169 10.84 -3.93 14.27
N LYS A 170 11.02 -5.02 15.03
CA LYS A 170 10.58 -6.36 14.61
C LYS A 170 9.07 -6.45 14.48
N GLU A 171 8.32 -5.77 15.35
CA GLU A 171 6.86 -5.69 15.24
C GLU A 171 6.45 -4.87 14.00
N LEU A 172 7.08 -3.71 13.79
CA LEU A 172 6.83 -2.84 12.64
C LEU A 172 7.04 -3.58 11.32
N LEU A 173 8.16 -4.29 11.18
CA LEU A 173 8.49 -5.01 9.95
C LEU A 173 7.55 -6.21 9.68
N LYS A 174 6.90 -6.78 10.71
CA LYS A 174 5.88 -7.83 10.52
C LYS A 174 4.57 -7.28 9.95
N LEU A 175 4.22 -6.05 10.33
CA LEU A 175 2.98 -5.40 9.90
C LEU A 175 3.07 -4.89 8.47
N ASN A 176 4.27 -4.69 7.94
CA ASN A 176 4.49 -4.18 6.59
C ASN A 176 4.98 -5.29 5.63
N PRO A 177 4.13 -5.77 4.69
CA PRO A 177 4.46 -6.85 3.76
C PRO A 177 5.66 -6.55 2.86
N MET A 178 5.93 -5.28 2.55
CA MET A 178 7.02 -4.87 1.64
C MET A 178 8.42 -5.05 2.25
N PHE A 179 8.50 -5.21 3.57
CA PHE A 179 9.77 -5.31 4.29
C PHE A 179 10.15 -6.74 4.70
N GLN A 180 9.35 -7.75 4.38
CA GLN A 180 9.61 -9.14 4.82
C GLN A 180 10.98 -9.68 4.41
N GLU A 181 11.46 -9.35 3.20
CA GLU A 181 12.80 -9.74 2.74
C GLU A 181 13.93 -8.97 3.43
N GLN A 182 13.64 -7.73 3.86
CA GLN A 182 14.60 -6.82 4.49
C GLN A 182 14.73 -7.10 6.01
N VAL A 183 13.76 -7.77 6.62
CA VAL A 183 13.77 -8.20 8.04
C VAL A 183 15.06 -8.93 8.40
N ASN A 184 15.48 -9.91 7.59
CA ASN A 184 16.65 -10.73 7.91
C ASN A 184 17.96 -9.92 7.84
N MET A 185 18.05 -8.99 6.88
CA MET A 185 19.18 -8.06 6.78
C MET A 185 19.27 -7.16 8.01
N VAL A 186 18.15 -6.59 8.45
CA VAL A 186 18.11 -5.69 9.60
C VAL A 186 18.40 -6.45 10.88
N VAL A 187 17.77 -7.62 11.08
CA VAL A 187 17.97 -8.46 12.27
C VAL A 187 19.41 -8.95 12.39
N SER A 188 20.07 -9.30 11.28
CA SER A 188 21.48 -9.70 11.29
C SER A 188 22.45 -8.56 11.61
N GLN A 189 22.03 -7.30 11.42
CA GLN A 189 22.81 -6.10 11.74
C GLN A 189 22.51 -5.51 13.13
N LEU A 190 21.54 -6.07 13.87
CA LEU A 190 21.28 -5.68 15.26
C LEU A 190 22.45 -6.12 16.16
N ASN A 191 23.38 -5.21 16.43
CA ASN A 191 24.51 -5.45 17.32
C ASN A 191 24.39 -4.57 18.57
N TYR A 192 24.07 -5.20 19.70
CA TYR A 192 23.97 -4.51 20.99
C TYR A 192 25.32 -3.98 21.51
N GLU A 193 26.45 -4.47 21.01
CA GLU A 193 27.78 -3.96 21.35
C GLU A 193 28.14 -2.70 20.56
N ALA A 194 27.44 -2.44 19.45
CA ALA A 194 27.55 -1.24 18.63
C ALA A 194 26.18 -0.55 18.50
N PRO A 195 25.67 0.06 19.59
CA PRO A 195 24.35 0.66 19.62
C PRO A 195 24.22 1.80 18.61
N GLY A 196 25.28 2.57 18.40
CA GLY A 196 25.29 3.71 17.49
C GLY A 196 24.98 3.32 16.04
N LEU A 197 25.77 2.40 15.49
CA LEU A 197 25.55 1.82 14.16
C LEU A 197 24.17 1.15 14.04
N THR A 198 23.74 0.43 15.07
CA THR A 198 22.42 -0.24 15.04
C THR A 198 21.29 0.78 14.93
N MET A 199 21.35 1.87 15.70
CA MET A 199 20.37 2.95 15.61
C MET A 199 20.36 3.60 14.21
N ASP A 200 21.51 3.75 13.57
CA ASP A 200 21.65 4.34 12.24
C ASP A 200 21.03 3.47 11.14
N VAL A 201 21.29 2.16 11.21
CA VAL A 201 20.68 1.16 10.33
C VAL A 201 19.16 1.20 10.46
N ILE A 202 18.63 1.24 11.68
CA ILE A 202 17.19 1.31 11.91
C ILE A 202 16.62 2.63 11.39
N SER A 203 17.32 3.75 11.60
CA SER A 203 16.89 5.08 11.15
C SER A 203 16.76 5.18 9.62
N ASN A 204 17.57 4.44 8.85
CA ASN A 204 17.42 4.36 7.39
C ASN A 204 16.10 3.69 6.94
N LEU A 205 15.48 2.85 7.78
CA LEU A 205 14.25 2.12 7.46
C LEU A 205 12.99 2.93 7.78
N LEU A 206 13.09 3.90 8.68
CA LEU A 206 11.94 4.71 9.09
C LEU A 206 11.47 5.61 7.96
N SER A 207 10.15 5.79 7.91
CA SER A 207 9.46 6.68 6.96
C SER A 207 9.02 8.00 7.62
N SER A 208 9.63 8.36 8.76
CA SER A 208 9.36 9.60 9.49
C SER A 208 9.73 10.85 8.69
N ASP A 209 9.31 12.00 9.20
CA ASP A 209 9.57 13.29 8.57
C ASP A 209 11.08 13.58 8.42
N SER A 210 11.45 14.19 7.29
CA SER A 210 12.85 14.38 6.91
C SER A 210 13.58 15.34 7.85
N GLU A 211 12.88 16.34 8.41
CA GLU A 211 13.43 17.25 9.42
C GLU A 211 13.73 16.52 10.74
N GLN A 212 12.79 15.68 11.21
CA GLN A 212 12.99 14.85 12.40
C GLN A 212 14.16 13.85 12.22
N LEU A 213 14.28 13.26 11.03
CA LEU A 213 15.42 12.39 10.71
C LEU A 213 16.73 13.17 10.69
N GLN A 214 16.73 14.44 10.25
CA GLN A 214 17.92 15.27 10.29
C GLN A 214 18.31 15.61 11.73
N GLU A 215 17.35 15.98 12.58
CA GLU A 215 17.60 16.19 14.02
C GLU A 215 18.19 14.94 14.69
N LEU A 216 17.70 13.75 14.31
CA LEU A 216 18.23 12.48 14.80
C LEU A 216 19.67 12.23 14.29
N LEU A 217 19.98 12.59 13.04
CA LEU A 217 21.34 12.51 12.49
C LEU A 217 22.30 13.45 13.26
N GLU A 218 21.82 14.62 13.68
CA GLU A 218 22.53 15.63 14.46
C GLU A 218 22.65 15.31 15.95
N THR A 219 21.95 14.29 16.44
CA THR A 219 22.01 13.84 17.83
C THR A 219 23.20 12.90 18.03
N PHE A 220 24.30 13.43 18.56
CA PHE A 220 25.54 12.66 18.77
C PHE A 220 25.52 11.82 20.05
N ASP A 221 24.83 12.28 21.09
CA ASP A 221 24.67 11.54 22.33
C ASP A 221 23.82 10.27 22.10
N LEU A 222 24.35 9.11 22.51
CA LEU A 222 23.73 7.82 22.21
C LEU A 222 22.43 7.60 22.99
N GLU A 223 22.35 8.08 24.22
CA GLU A 223 21.17 7.87 25.07
C GLU A 223 20.02 8.75 24.58
N GLU A 224 20.29 10.02 24.31
CA GLU A 224 19.32 10.96 23.73
C GLU A 224 18.86 10.48 22.34
N ARG A 225 19.80 10.00 21.51
CA ARG A 225 19.47 9.43 20.19
C ARG A 225 18.57 8.21 20.33
N ALA A 226 18.84 7.33 21.28
CA ALA A 226 18.03 6.14 21.53
C ALA A 226 16.61 6.50 21.99
N LYS A 227 16.47 7.49 22.89
CA LYS A 227 15.15 7.99 23.34
C LYS A 227 14.32 8.54 22.18
N ARG A 228 14.93 9.40 21.36
CA ARG A 228 14.27 10.00 20.18
C ARG A 228 13.87 8.94 19.18
N LEU A 229 14.79 8.04 18.83
CA LEU A 229 14.54 6.95 17.89
C LEU A 229 13.41 6.04 18.38
N LEU A 230 13.40 5.68 19.66
CA LEU A 230 12.33 4.86 20.23
C LEU A 230 10.96 5.55 20.09
N LEU A 231 10.87 6.84 20.37
CA LEU A 231 9.63 7.60 20.23
C LEU A 231 9.14 7.60 18.77
N MET A 232 10.04 7.86 17.81
CA MET A 232 9.71 7.83 16.38
C MET A 232 9.21 6.44 15.93
N ILE A 233 9.86 5.36 16.37
CA ILE A 233 9.42 3.99 16.07
C ILE A 233 8.05 3.70 16.65
N LYS A 234 7.75 4.15 17.88
CA LYS A 234 6.44 3.95 18.51
C LYS A 234 5.33 4.64 17.72
N GLU A 235 5.55 5.88 17.29
CA GLU A 235 4.58 6.62 16.47
C GLU A 235 4.33 5.90 15.13
N GLU A 236 5.39 5.48 14.44
CA GLU A 236 5.29 4.76 13.18
C GLU A 236 4.59 3.40 13.34
N LEU A 237 4.84 2.70 14.45
CA LEU A 237 4.19 1.44 14.78
C LEU A 237 2.68 1.62 15.02
N GLU A 238 2.25 2.67 15.71
CA GLU A 238 0.83 2.97 15.90
C GLU A 238 0.13 3.27 14.57
N ILE A 239 0.77 4.04 13.68
CA ILE A 239 0.26 4.30 12.33
C ILE A 239 0.14 2.98 11.55
N ALA A 240 1.18 2.14 11.56
CA ALA A 240 1.18 0.85 10.87
C ALA A 240 0.09 -0.09 11.37
N LYS A 241 -0.17 -0.12 12.69
CA LYS A 241 -1.29 -0.88 13.29
C LYS A 241 -2.64 -0.41 12.80
N ILE A 242 -2.85 0.91 12.72
CA ILE A 242 -4.10 1.49 12.22
C ILE A 242 -4.30 1.12 10.73
N GLN A 243 -3.26 1.28 9.90
CA GLN A 243 -3.30 0.91 8.49
C GLN A 243 -3.60 -0.58 8.30
N HIS A 244 -2.94 -1.44 9.07
CA HIS A 244 -3.18 -2.88 9.05
C HIS A 244 -4.63 -3.22 9.40
N ARG A 245 -5.19 -2.61 10.44
CA ARG A 245 -6.59 -2.79 10.85
C ARG A 245 -7.56 -2.34 9.76
N ILE A 246 -7.28 -1.21 9.10
CA ILE A 246 -8.12 -0.71 7.99
C ILE A 246 -8.08 -1.71 6.82
N SER A 247 -6.90 -2.22 6.45
CA SER A 247 -6.76 -3.23 5.39
C SER A 247 -7.59 -4.48 5.72
N GLN A 248 -7.45 -5.02 6.93
CA GLN A 248 -8.21 -6.20 7.36
C GLN A 248 -9.73 -5.98 7.28
N GLN A 249 -10.23 -4.82 7.72
CA GLN A 249 -11.66 -4.50 7.64
C GLN A 249 -12.17 -4.40 6.19
N ILE A 250 -11.36 -3.86 5.28
CA ILE A 250 -11.69 -3.80 3.86
C ILE A 250 -11.71 -5.22 3.27
N ASP A 251 -10.69 -6.02 3.55
CA ASP A 251 -10.56 -7.39 3.05
C ASP A 251 -11.72 -8.28 3.52
N GLU A 252 -12.11 -8.18 4.79
CA GLU A 252 -13.28 -8.88 5.33
C GLU A 252 -14.58 -8.50 4.61
N LYS A 253 -14.78 -7.20 4.35
CA LYS A 253 -15.97 -6.69 3.66
C LYS A 253 -16.03 -7.16 2.20
N VAL A 254 -14.90 -7.10 1.49
CA VAL A 254 -14.77 -7.57 0.11
C VAL A 254 -15.02 -9.08 0.04
N ASN A 255 -14.40 -9.86 0.92
CA ASN A 255 -14.58 -11.32 0.95
C ASN A 255 -16.04 -11.70 1.25
N LYS A 256 -16.70 -11.00 2.17
CA LYS A 256 -18.15 -11.19 2.44
C LYS A 256 -19.00 -10.89 1.21
N GLN A 257 -18.72 -9.79 0.50
CA GLN A 257 -19.44 -9.43 -0.72
C GLN A 257 -19.21 -10.44 -1.86
N GLN A 258 -17.97 -10.89 -2.06
CA GLN A 258 -17.64 -11.93 -3.05
C GLN A 258 -18.35 -13.25 -2.74
N LYS A 259 -18.35 -13.66 -1.47
CA LYS A 259 -19.06 -14.87 -1.02
C LYS A 259 -20.56 -14.77 -1.23
N GLU A 260 -21.16 -13.62 -0.90
CA GLU A 260 -22.60 -13.41 -1.09
C GLU A 260 -22.97 -13.38 -2.58
N PHE A 261 -22.18 -12.71 -3.42
CA PHE A 261 -22.35 -12.72 -4.86
C PHE A 261 -22.32 -14.15 -5.43
N PHE A 262 -21.31 -14.93 -5.04
CA PHE A 262 -21.16 -16.31 -5.48
C PHE A 262 -22.33 -17.19 -5.05
N LEU A 263 -22.77 -17.08 -3.80
CA LEU A 263 -23.94 -17.81 -3.28
C LEU A 263 -25.23 -17.44 -4.02
N ARG A 264 -25.42 -16.16 -4.38
CA ARG A 264 -26.58 -15.72 -5.16
C ARG A 264 -26.58 -16.29 -6.57
N GLU A 265 -25.43 -16.31 -7.24
CA GLU A 265 -25.29 -16.92 -8.57
C GLU A 265 -25.50 -18.44 -8.52
N GLN A 266 -25.00 -19.13 -7.49
CA GLN A 266 -25.30 -20.54 -7.26
C GLN A 266 -26.79 -20.80 -7.03
N LEU A 267 -27.47 -19.97 -6.21
CA LEU A 267 -28.91 -20.09 -6.01
C LEU A 267 -29.71 -19.86 -7.30
N LYS A 268 -29.30 -18.91 -8.14
CA LYS A 268 -29.93 -18.72 -9.46
C LYS A 268 -29.74 -19.94 -10.36
N ALA A 269 -28.53 -20.51 -10.40
CA ALA A 269 -28.26 -21.71 -11.17
C ALA A 269 -29.11 -22.90 -10.70
N ILE A 270 -29.20 -23.12 -9.38
CA ILE A 270 -30.03 -24.18 -8.78
C ILE A 270 -31.52 -23.98 -9.11
N LYS A 271 -32.05 -22.75 -8.99
CA LYS A 271 -33.45 -22.44 -9.34
C LYS A 271 -33.76 -22.74 -10.81
N LYS A 272 -32.80 -22.46 -11.70
CA LYS A 272 -32.89 -22.76 -13.13
C LYS A 272 -32.88 -24.27 -13.39
N GLU A 273 -31.99 -25.03 -12.74
CA GLU A 273 -31.92 -26.50 -12.88
C GLU A 273 -33.16 -27.22 -12.31
N LEU A 274 -33.73 -26.72 -11.21
CA LEU A 274 -34.94 -27.27 -10.60
C LEU A 274 -36.23 -26.94 -11.37
N GLY A 275 -36.15 -26.19 -12.48
CA GLY A 275 -37.34 -25.82 -13.27
C GLY A 275 -38.34 -24.94 -12.51
N MET A 276 -37.88 -24.23 -11.47
CA MET A 276 -38.72 -23.35 -10.63
C MET A 276 -38.94 -21.96 -11.26
N GLU A 277 -38.68 -21.81 -12.56
CA GLU A 277 -39.05 -20.64 -13.38
C GLU A 277 -40.57 -20.53 -13.66
N LYS A 278 -41.43 -21.23 -12.91
CA LYS A 278 -42.86 -20.88 -12.89
C LYS A 278 -43.03 -19.62 -12.05
N ASP A 279 -42.84 -18.50 -12.73
CA ASP A 279 -42.92 -17.11 -12.26
C ASP A 279 -44.00 -16.90 -11.20
N GLU A 280 -43.59 -16.45 -10.01
CA GLU A 280 -44.50 -15.89 -9.00
C GLU A 280 -45.37 -14.77 -9.59
N GLY A 281 -44.87 -14.06 -10.61
CA GLY A 281 -45.62 -13.04 -11.34
C GLY A 281 -46.73 -13.60 -12.22
N GLN A 282 -46.56 -14.78 -12.81
CA GLN A 282 -47.56 -15.36 -13.71
C GLN A 282 -48.78 -15.89 -12.95
N ALA A 283 -48.57 -16.50 -11.78
CA ALA A 283 -49.65 -16.90 -10.89
C ALA A 283 -50.48 -15.70 -10.38
N GLU A 284 -49.85 -14.54 -10.17
CA GLU A 284 -50.54 -13.34 -9.69
C GLU A 284 -51.33 -12.65 -10.82
N ILE A 285 -50.80 -12.64 -12.05
CA ILE A 285 -51.51 -12.15 -13.24
C ILE A 285 -52.78 -12.96 -13.50
N GLU A 286 -52.71 -14.30 -13.38
CA GLU A 286 -53.87 -15.18 -13.58
C GLU A 286 -55.00 -14.92 -12.58
N LYS A 287 -54.67 -14.59 -11.31
CA LYS A 287 -55.69 -14.23 -10.30
C LYS A 287 -56.42 -12.94 -10.65
N ILE A 288 -55.70 -11.92 -11.12
CA ILE A 288 -56.28 -10.62 -11.48
C ILE A 288 -57.16 -10.77 -12.72
N GLU A 289 -56.72 -11.56 -13.70
CA GLU A 289 -57.48 -11.87 -14.90
C GLU A 289 -58.81 -12.57 -14.56
N HIS A 290 -58.79 -13.53 -13.63
CA HIS A 290 -60.00 -14.21 -13.16
C HIS A 290 -60.98 -13.25 -12.47
N LYS A 291 -60.48 -12.39 -11.57
CA LYS A 291 -61.34 -11.40 -10.87
C LYS A 291 -61.99 -10.39 -11.81
N LEU A 292 -61.29 -9.97 -12.87
CA LEU A 292 -61.82 -9.04 -13.86
C LEU A 292 -62.87 -9.71 -14.77
N ALA A 293 -62.72 -11.00 -15.06
CA ALA A 293 -63.67 -11.75 -15.88
C ALA A 293 -65.04 -11.99 -15.19
N GLU A 294 -65.08 -12.01 -13.86
CA GLU A 294 -66.31 -12.19 -13.09
C GLU A 294 -67.18 -10.92 -12.98
N LYS A 295 -66.69 -9.75 -13.41
CA LYS A 295 -67.38 -8.46 -13.26
C LYS A 295 -67.93 -7.92 -14.58
N GLU A 296 -69.11 -7.31 -14.52
CA GLU A 296 -69.72 -6.61 -15.65
C GLU A 296 -69.15 -5.19 -15.81
N LEU A 297 -67.96 -5.11 -16.40
CA LEU A 297 -67.26 -3.86 -16.66
C LEU A 297 -67.89 -3.08 -17.84
N PRO A 298 -68.11 -1.76 -17.72
CA PRO A 298 -68.42 -0.90 -18.85
C PRO A 298 -67.33 -0.96 -19.93
N GLU A 299 -67.68 -0.74 -21.20
CA GLU A 299 -66.75 -0.90 -22.34
C GLU A 299 -65.45 -0.09 -22.18
N GLU A 300 -65.53 1.13 -21.65
CA GLU A 300 -64.38 2.00 -21.41
C GLU A 300 -63.43 1.41 -20.35
N ALA A 301 -63.97 0.91 -19.24
CA ALA A 301 -63.19 0.30 -18.16
C ALA A 301 -62.55 -1.03 -18.61
N LEU A 302 -63.27 -1.83 -19.40
CA LEU A 302 -62.77 -3.10 -19.92
C LEU A 302 -61.61 -2.91 -20.89
N LYS A 303 -61.65 -1.86 -21.73
CA LYS A 303 -60.56 -1.52 -22.65
C LYS A 303 -59.29 -1.13 -21.89
N THR A 304 -59.41 -0.26 -20.88
CA THR A 304 -58.27 0.18 -20.06
C THR A 304 -57.70 -0.97 -19.22
N ALA A 305 -58.56 -1.82 -18.63
CA ALA A 305 -58.12 -2.99 -17.87
C ALA A 305 -57.32 -3.98 -18.72
N LYS A 306 -57.74 -4.24 -19.97
CA LYS A 306 -56.99 -5.10 -20.90
C LYS A 306 -55.62 -4.54 -21.26
N GLN A 307 -55.55 -3.23 -21.57
CA GLN A 307 -54.28 -2.57 -21.91
C GLN A 307 -53.27 -2.64 -20.75
N GLU A 308 -53.73 -2.38 -19.52
CA GLU A 308 -52.87 -2.47 -18.35
C GLU A 308 -52.52 -3.92 -17.99
N LEU A 309 -53.37 -4.90 -18.26
CA LEU A 309 -53.08 -6.32 -18.04
C LEU A 309 -52.03 -6.86 -19.02
N ASP A 310 -52.12 -6.48 -20.30
CA ASP A 310 -51.09 -6.79 -21.29
C ASP A 310 -49.74 -6.13 -20.94
N LYS A 311 -49.79 -4.90 -20.43
CA LYS A 311 -48.60 -4.21 -19.92
C LYS A 311 -47.99 -4.95 -18.73
N LEU A 312 -48.80 -5.37 -17.76
CA LEU A 312 -48.36 -6.12 -16.57
C LEU A 312 -47.65 -7.43 -16.92
N ARG A 313 -48.10 -8.13 -17.97
CA ARG A 313 -47.47 -9.37 -18.50
C ARG A 313 -46.05 -9.18 -19.01
N THR A 314 -45.69 -7.96 -19.43
CA THR A 314 -44.37 -7.65 -20.00
C THR A 314 -43.41 -7.01 -18.99
N LEU A 315 -43.92 -6.57 -17.83
CA LEU A 315 -43.13 -5.89 -16.81
C LEU A 315 -42.39 -6.90 -15.92
N ASN A 316 -41.16 -6.56 -15.55
CA ASN A 316 -40.40 -7.33 -14.56
C ASN A 316 -41.02 -7.14 -13.16
N ILE A 317 -41.25 -8.23 -12.42
CA ILE A 317 -41.83 -8.26 -11.06
C ILE A 317 -41.09 -7.35 -10.07
N GLN A 318 -39.78 -7.14 -10.26
CA GLN A 318 -38.97 -6.28 -9.40
C GLN A 318 -39.08 -4.79 -9.76
N SER A 319 -39.77 -4.44 -10.85
CA SER A 319 -39.96 -3.06 -11.27
C SER A 319 -40.99 -2.35 -10.37
N PRO A 320 -40.73 -1.10 -9.95
CA PRO A 320 -41.74 -0.28 -9.29
C PRO A 320 -43.03 -0.15 -10.12
N GLU A 321 -42.91 -0.15 -11.45
CA GLU A 321 -44.06 -0.05 -12.36
C GLU A 321 -44.98 -1.28 -12.30
N PHE A 322 -44.43 -2.47 -12.03
CA PHE A 322 -45.21 -3.70 -11.88
C PHE A 322 -46.18 -3.58 -10.69
N ASN A 323 -45.70 -3.08 -9.56
CA ASN A 323 -46.54 -2.89 -8.37
C ASN A 323 -47.63 -1.83 -8.58
N VAL A 324 -47.33 -0.75 -9.30
CA VAL A 324 -48.30 0.31 -9.59
C VAL A 324 -49.41 -0.21 -10.50
N THR A 325 -49.06 -0.84 -11.63
CA THR A 325 -50.05 -1.42 -12.55
C THR A 325 -50.86 -2.54 -11.89
N ARG A 326 -50.23 -3.38 -11.06
CA ARG A 326 -50.93 -4.39 -10.26
C ARG A 326 -51.98 -3.78 -9.34
N THR A 327 -51.58 -2.80 -8.52
CA THR A 327 -52.48 -2.15 -7.55
C THR A 327 -53.65 -1.47 -8.25
N TYR A 328 -53.39 -0.86 -9.41
CA TYR A 328 -54.41 -0.24 -10.24
C TYR A 328 -55.44 -1.26 -10.76
N LEU A 329 -54.97 -2.39 -11.31
CA LEU A 329 -55.84 -3.46 -11.78
C LEU A 329 -56.62 -4.12 -10.64
N GLU A 330 -56.03 -4.29 -9.46
CA GLU A 330 -56.71 -4.78 -8.26
C GLU A 330 -57.81 -3.81 -7.81
N THR A 331 -57.53 -2.50 -7.82
CA THR A 331 -58.53 -1.47 -7.46
C THR A 331 -59.70 -1.49 -8.42
N ILE A 332 -59.46 -1.59 -9.73
CA ILE A 332 -60.51 -1.77 -10.74
C ILE A 332 -61.30 -3.06 -10.47
N ALA A 333 -60.59 -4.15 -10.17
CA ALA A 333 -61.20 -5.45 -9.90
C ALA A 333 -61.97 -5.48 -8.58
N ASP A 334 -61.77 -4.56 -7.64
CA ASP A 334 -62.49 -4.51 -6.36
C ASP A 334 -63.74 -3.60 -6.42
N LEU A 335 -63.84 -2.69 -7.39
CA LEU A 335 -65.00 -1.81 -7.55
C LEU A 335 -66.30 -2.60 -7.83
N PRO A 336 -67.45 -2.18 -7.28
CA PRO A 336 -68.69 -2.94 -7.33
C PRO A 336 -69.46 -2.69 -8.65
N TRP A 337 -68.80 -2.99 -9.78
CA TRP A 337 -69.34 -2.85 -11.13
C TRP A 337 -70.68 -3.59 -11.29
N GLY A 338 -71.64 -2.96 -11.98
CA GLY A 338 -72.97 -3.53 -12.22
C GLY A 338 -73.89 -3.60 -11.00
N THR A 339 -73.41 -3.24 -9.80
CA THR A 339 -74.26 -3.17 -8.61
C THR A 339 -74.71 -1.73 -8.37
N PHE A 340 -76.03 -1.54 -8.32
CA PHE A 340 -76.64 -0.23 -8.08
C PHE A 340 -77.53 -0.31 -6.85
N SER A 341 -77.40 0.64 -5.94
CA SER A 341 -78.38 0.82 -4.86
C SER A 341 -79.66 1.44 -5.42
N PRO A 342 -80.85 1.11 -4.88
CA PRO A 342 -82.07 1.82 -5.21
C PRO A 342 -81.92 3.31 -4.87
N ASP A 343 -82.26 4.17 -5.82
CA ASP A 343 -82.17 5.61 -5.67
C ASP A 343 -83.14 6.10 -4.59
N ASN A 344 -82.71 7.06 -3.76
CA ASN A 344 -83.49 7.59 -2.65
C ASN A 344 -83.48 9.13 -2.71
N SER A 345 -84.54 9.67 -3.31
CA SER A 345 -84.72 11.11 -3.53
C SER A 345 -85.37 11.86 -2.34
N ASP A 346 -85.37 11.27 -1.14
CA ASP A 346 -85.97 11.91 0.04
C ASP A 346 -85.04 12.99 0.62
N ILE A 347 -85.28 14.23 0.19
CA ILE A 347 -84.53 15.43 0.60
C ILE A 347 -84.57 15.64 2.13
N LYS A 348 -85.64 15.25 2.83
CA LYS A 348 -85.72 15.41 4.29
C LYS A 348 -84.78 14.43 4.98
N LYS A 349 -84.73 13.19 4.48
CA LYS A 349 -83.85 12.14 4.98
C LYS A 349 -82.38 12.46 4.68
N ALA A 350 -82.09 12.99 3.49
CA ALA A 350 -80.77 13.48 3.13
C ALA A 350 -80.30 14.61 4.06
N ARG A 351 -81.17 15.60 4.35
CA ARG A 351 -80.86 16.68 5.28
C ARG A 351 -80.61 16.18 6.71
N ALA A 352 -81.41 15.24 7.20
CA ALA A 352 -81.23 14.68 8.54
C ALA A 352 -79.94 13.85 8.68
N ILE A 353 -79.54 13.12 7.63
CA ILE A 353 -78.28 12.37 7.62
C ILE A 353 -77.09 13.32 7.51
N LEU A 354 -77.19 14.35 6.65
CA LEU A 354 -76.18 15.40 6.55
C LEU A 354 -76.01 16.10 7.90
N ASP A 355 -77.07 16.64 8.50
CA ASP A 355 -77.02 17.35 9.79
C ASP A 355 -76.51 16.46 10.95
N ARG A 356 -76.66 15.13 10.86
CA ARG A 356 -76.15 14.17 11.85
C ARG A 356 -74.66 13.90 11.68
N ASP A 357 -74.19 13.76 10.44
CA ASP A 357 -72.82 13.38 10.13
C ASP A 357 -71.92 14.63 9.88
N HIS A 358 -72.50 15.83 9.87
CA HIS A 358 -71.82 17.13 9.85
C HIS A 358 -71.55 17.62 11.28
N TYR A 359 -70.30 17.47 11.74
CA TYR A 359 -69.83 18.14 12.95
C TYR A 359 -69.28 19.53 12.58
N GLY A 360 -70.18 20.50 12.40
CA GLY A 360 -69.83 21.89 12.08
C GLY A 360 -69.66 22.13 10.59
#